data_AF-A0A9X3N6B0-F1
#
_entry.id   AF-A0A9X3N6B0-F1
#
_cell.length_a   1.000
_cell.length_b   1.000
_cell.length_c   1.000
_cell.angle_alpha   90.00
_cell.angle_beta   90.00
_cell.angle_gamma   90.00
#
_symmetry.space_group_name_H-M   'P 1'
#
loop_
_entity.id
_entity.type
_entity.pdbx_description
1 polymer ?
#
loop_
_entity_poly.entity_id
_entity_poly.type
_entity_poly.pdbx_seq_one_letter_code
_entity_poly.pdbx_strand_id
1 'polypeptide(L)'
;MLDALRQAANRPLRDGDRLRLFACTVAVVVAVVAVMALLDGAGASRQGKTEPHAQQTATATSDAGPPPQATPTPAAPPSEEGQAEPATAASPAEVRAAKGAARRFLTGYLAFSYGRGRARAIRGAAPALKHDLTQQPPRVPRRIRAHHPRVRLLQSNGVDARAATLTALVADGSGVYTLALELARAAGGRWTVTGVES
;
A
#
# COMPACT_ATOMS: atom_id res chain seq x y z
N MET A 1 -6.57 7.51 33.19
CA MET A 1 -6.42 8.58 32.16
C MET A 1 -5.72 8.08 30.89
N LEU A 2 -4.65 7.27 31.00
CA LEU A 2 -3.98 6.63 29.85
C LEU A 2 -4.85 5.63 29.07
N ASP A 3 -5.80 4.93 29.73
CA ASP A 3 -6.68 3.98 29.02
C ASP A 3 -7.69 4.66 28.10
N ALA A 4 -8.17 5.85 28.45
CA ALA A 4 -9.08 6.63 27.61
C ALA A 4 -8.38 7.09 26.30
N LEU A 5 -7.09 7.40 26.37
CA LEU A 5 -6.28 7.75 25.20
C LEU A 5 -6.04 6.54 24.29
N ARG A 6 -5.79 5.36 24.86
CA ARG A 6 -5.65 4.12 24.09
C ARG A 6 -6.96 3.71 23.41
N GLN A 7 -8.09 3.90 24.07
CA GLN A 7 -9.40 3.56 23.53
C GLN A 7 -9.87 4.56 22.45
N ALA A 8 -9.45 5.82 22.52
CA ALA A 8 -9.66 6.80 21.46
C ALA A 8 -8.76 6.53 20.23
N ALA A 9 -7.53 6.08 20.43
CA ALA A 9 -6.58 5.77 19.36
C ALA A 9 -6.92 4.47 18.60
N ASN A 10 -7.52 3.48 19.26
CA ASN A 10 -7.94 2.21 18.66
C ASN A 10 -9.38 2.21 18.11
N ARG A 11 -10.01 3.38 17.97
CA ARG A 11 -11.37 3.45 17.41
C ARG A 11 -11.30 3.28 15.89
N PRO A 12 -11.96 2.27 15.30
CA PRO A 12 -11.95 2.05 13.85
C PRO A 12 -12.57 3.25 13.15
N LEU A 13 -11.80 3.87 12.25
CA LEU A 13 -12.22 5.02 11.46
C LEU A 13 -13.36 4.62 10.51
N ARG A 14 -14.57 5.12 10.79
CA ARG A 14 -15.72 4.98 9.89
C ARG A 14 -15.47 5.79 8.62
N ASP A 15 -15.86 5.27 7.45
CA ASP A 15 -15.61 5.89 6.14
C ASP A 15 -16.15 7.32 6.00
N GLY A 16 -17.20 7.68 6.75
CA GLY A 16 -17.74 9.04 6.80
C GLY A 16 -16.81 10.07 7.46
N ASP A 17 -15.91 9.63 8.35
CA ASP A 17 -14.96 10.50 9.04
C ASP A 17 -13.70 10.76 8.20
N ARG A 18 -13.42 9.93 7.18
CA ARG A 18 -12.22 10.09 6.32
C ARG A 18 -12.22 11.38 5.52
N LEU A 19 -13.37 11.79 4.97
CA LEU A 19 -13.48 13.04 4.22
C LEU A 19 -13.31 14.26 5.15
N ARG A 20 -13.86 14.18 6.37
CA ARG A 20 -13.74 15.24 7.38
C ARG A 20 -12.31 15.36 7.91
N LEU A 21 -11.66 14.24 8.20
CA LEU A 21 -10.26 14.22 8.63
C LEU A 21 -9.31 14.67 7.53
N PHE A 22 -9.56 14.27 6.27
CA PHE A 22 -8.80 14.80 5.14
C PHE A 22 -8.95 16.32 5.03
N ALA A 23 -10.18 16.84 5.12
CA ALA A 23 -10.42 18.28 5.11
C ALA A 23 -9.74 19.01 6.28
N CYS A 24 -9.79 18.45 7.50
CA CYS A 24 -9.09 18.99 8.66
C CYS A 24 -7.58 18.99 8.47
N THR A 25 -7.00 17.90 7.98
CA THR A 25 -5.54 17.81 7.73
C THR A 25 -5.11 18.83 6.68
N VAL A 26 -5.85 18.96 5.57
CA VAL A 26 -5.58 19.99 4.55
C VAL A 26 -5.67 21.39 5.16
N ALA A 27 -6.70 21.67 5.96
CA ALA A 27 -6.85 22.97 6.61
C ALA A 27 -5.68 23.28 7.56
N VAL A 28 -5.20 22.29 8.33
CA VAL A 28 -4.04 22.45 9.21
C VAL A 28 -2.78 22.71 8.39
N VAL A 29 -2.53 21.95 7.32
CA VAL A 29 -1.37 22.17 6.44
C VAL A 29 -1.42 23.58 5.82
N VAL A 30 -2.57 24.00 5.30
CA VAL A 30 -2.76 25.35 4.74
C VAL A 30 -2.53 26.42 5.80
N ALA A 31 -3.03 26.23 7.02
CA ALA A 31 -2.81 27.17 8.12
C ALA A 31 -1.33 27.27 8.51
N VAL A 32 -0.62 26.14 8.60
CA VAL A 32 0.82 26.13 8.89
C VAL A 32 1.61 26.81 7.78
N VAL A 33 1.30 26.55 6.52
CA VAL A 33 1.94 27.21 5.37
C VAL A 33 1.63 28.71 5.37
N ALA A 34 0.40 29.12 5.65
CA ALA A 34 0.04 30.54 5.74
C ALA A 34 0.76 31.25 6.88
N VAL A 35 0.85 30.63 8.06
CA VAL A 35 1.61 31.16 9.20
C VAL A 35 3.10 31.24 8.85
N MET A 36 3.67 30.20 8.24
CA MET A 36 5.06 30.23 7.77
C MET A 36 5.27 31.34 6.73
N ALA A 37 4.37 31.52 5.76
CA ALA A 37 4.46 32.58 4.76
C ALA A 37 4.26 33.99 5.35
N LEU A 38 3.49 34.13 6.43
CA LEU A 38 3.38 35.37 7.21
C LEU A 38 4.65 35.65 8.01
N LEU A 39 5.35 34.60 8.48
CA LEU A 39 6.63 34.71 9.17
C LEU A 39 7.80 34.96 8.19
N ASP A 40 7.74 34.38 6.98
CA ASP A 40 8.67 34.64 5.85
C ASP A 40 8.33 35.95 5.11
N GLY A 41 7.17 36.55 5.42
CA GLY A 41 6.62 37.76 4.84
C GLY A 41 7.32 39.05 5.26
N ALA A 42 8.66 39.04 5.35
CA ALA A 42 9.52 40.22 5.35
C ALA A 42 10.57 40.07 4.23
N GLY A 43 10.09 39.81 3.01
CA GLY A 43 10.94 39.59 1.85
C GLY A 43 10.20 39.79 0.54
N ALA A 44 9.58 40.96 0.36
CA ALA A 44 9.11 41.36 -0.95
C ALA A 44 10.30 41.49 -1.90
N SER A 45 10.30 40.75 -3.01
CA SER A 45 11.02 41.12 -4.23
C SER A 45 10.22 40.68 -5.45
N ARG A 46 9.53 41.67 -6.03
CA ARG A 46 9.02 41.64 -7.40
C ARG A 46 10.20 41.67 -8.38
N GLN A 47 10.19 40.82 -9.39
CA GLN A 47 10.79 41.00 -10.71
C GLN A 47 10.45 39.74 -11.52
N GLY A 48 10.03 39.74 -12.77
CA GLY A 48 9.87 40.78 -13.76
C GLY A 48 9.43 40.08 -15.04
N LYS A 49 8.49 40.72 -15.75
CA LYS A 49 7.95 40.34 -17.06
C LYS A 49 9.02 40.54 -18.15
N THR A 50 9.35 39.52 -18.95
CA THR A 50 9.53 39.66 -20.42
C THR A 50 9.61 38.29 -21.11
N GLU A 51 9.15 38.29 -22.35
CA GLU A 51 8.85 37.19 -23.25
C GLU A 51 10.06 36.91 -24.21
N PRO A 52 9.93 36.16 -25.32
CA PRO A 52 10.79 35.04 -25.72
C PRO A 52 11.97 35.42 -26.63
N HIS A 53 12.99 34.56 -26.71
CA HIS A 53 13.89 34.51 -27.88
C HIS A 53 14.33 33.09 -28.21
N ALA A 54 14.31 32.84 -29.51
CA ALA A 54 14.61 31.62 -30.21
C ALA A 54 16.12 31.43 -30.44
N GLN A 55 16.45 30.22 -30.89
CA GLN A 55 17.63 29.86 -31.71
C GLN A 55 19.01 30.02 -31.07
N GLN A 56 19.72 28.89 -30.91
CA GLN A 56 20.73 28.57 -31.92
C GLN A 56 21.15 27.09 -31.90
N THR A 57 21.27 26.60 -33.12
CA THR A 57 21.51 25.24 -33.57
C THR A 57 22.99 24.87 -33.48
N ALA A 58 23.24 23.57 -33.33
CA ALA A 58 24.55 22.92 -33.30
C ALA A 58 25.33 22.95 -34.65
N THR A 59 26.46 22.21 -34.67
CA THR A 59 27.44 21.88 -35.75
C THR A 59 28.63 22.85 -35.81
N ALA A 60 29.91 22.49 -35.94
CA ALA A 60 30.66 21.28 -36.33
C ALA A 60 32.11 21.38 -35.74
N THR A 61 32.75 20.32 -35.24
CA THR A 61 33.76 19.41 -35.89
C THR A 61 35.20 19.98 -36.02
N SER A 62 36.20 19.08 -35.88
CA SER A 62 37.68 19.18 -36.06
C SER A 62 38.49 19.54 -34.79
N ASP A 63 39.64 18.94 -34.44
CA ASP A 63 40.54 17.95 -35.07
C ASP A 63 41.61 17.47 -34.03
N ALA A 64 42.23 16.32 -34.34
CA ALA A 64 43.44 15.59 -33.88
C ALA A 64 44.37 16.03 -32.71
N GLY A 65 44.85 15.02 -31.96
CA GLY A 65 46.20 14.98 -31.32
C GLY A 65 46.36 14.12 -30.04
N PRO A 66 47.26 13.10 -29.98
CA PRO A 66 47.47 12.21 -28.80
C PRO A 66 48.77 12.54 -27.99
N PRO A 67 49.14 11.75 -26.94
CA PRO A 67 49.03 11.99 -25.49
C PRO A 67 50.34 12.47 -24.78
N PRO A 68 50.34 12.67 -23.45
CA PRO A 68 51.29 11.90 -22.63
C PRO A 68 50.75 11.35 -21.30
N GLN A 69 51.45 10.31 -20.84
CA GLN A 69 51.23 9.42 -19.71
C GLN A 69 51.15 10.10 -18.32
N ALA A 70 50.25 9.59 -17.47
CA ALA A 70 50.46 9.50 -16.02
C ALA A 70 49.59 8.39 -15.40
N THR A 71 50.22 7.30 -14.98
CA THR A 71 49.78 6.46 -13.85
C THR A 71 50.80 6.64 -12.72
N PRO A 72 50.54 6.32 -11.43
CA PRO A 72 49.34 5.75 -10.80
C PRO A 72 48.88 6.49 -9.52
N THR A 73 47.61 6.37 -9.14
CA THR A 73 47.22 6.36 -7.71
C THR A 73 46.01 5.45 -7.56
N PRO A 74 46.14 4.28 -6.91
CA PRO A 74 44.99 3.49 -6.51
C PRO A 74 44.24 4.27 -5.43
N ALA A 75 43.17 4.96 -5.83
CA ALA A 75 42.17 5.39 -4.86
C ALA A 75 41.53 4.12 -4.29
N ALA A 76 41.76 3.92 -2.98
CA ALA A 76 41.18 2.84 -2.21
C ALA A 76 39.67 2.72 -2.50
N PRO A 77 39.12 1.49 -2.63
CA PRO A 77 37.67 1.33 -2.60
C PRO A 77 37.18 1.81 -1.22
N PRO A 78 36.14 2.66 -1.14
CA PRO A 78 35.51 2.96 0.14
C PRO A 78 34.91 1.67 0.68
N SER A 79 35.56 1.11 1.70
CA SER A 79 35.06 -0.01 2.47
C SER A 79 33.97 0.48 3.42
N GLU A 80 32.80 -0.11 3.23
CA GLU A 80 31.88 -0.53 4.29
C GLU A 80 31.49 0.52 5.34
N GLU A 81 30.55 1.40 4.98
CA GLU A 81 29.68 2.03 5.97
C GLU A 81 28.25 1.50 5.78
N GLY A 82 27.88 0.58 6.68
CA GLY A 82 26.52 0.11 6.85
C GLY A 82 26.10 -1.01 5.90
N GLN A 83 26.58 -2.23 6.15
CA GLN A 83 25.75 -3.41 5.91
C GLN A 83 24.45 -3.18 6.70
N ALA A 84 23.43 -2.63 6.05
CA ALA A 84 22.09 -2.66 6.58
C ALA A 84 21.82 -4.14 6.81
N GLU A 85 21.73 -4.57 8.08
CA GLU A 85 21.09 -5.83 8.37
C GLU A 85 19.80 -5.85 7.55
N PRO A 86 19.56 -6.87 6.71
CA PRO A 86 18.31 -6.93 6.00
C PRO A 86 17.23 -7.16 7.05
N ALA A 87 16.68 -6.06 7.59
CA ALA A 87 15.34 -6.03 8.13
C ALA A 87 14.51 -6.73 7.07
N THR A 88 14.03 -7.92 7.43
CA THR A 88 13.83 -9.07 6.55
C THR A 88 12.79 -8.77 5.48
N ALA A 89 13.20 -8.10 4.42
CA ALA A 89 12.32 -7.75 3.32
C ALA A 89 11.86 -9.05 2.69
N ALA A 90 10.55 -9.31 2.73
CA ALA A 90 10.00 -10.53 2.16
C ALA A 90 10.43 -10.66 0.71
N SER A 91 10.85 -11.85 0.34
CA SER A 91 11.26 -12.13 -1.03
C SER A 91 10.10 -11.93 -2.01
N PRO A 92 10.36 -11.59 -3.28
CA PRO A 92 9.30 -11.53 -4.30
C PRO A 92 8.53 -12.85 -4.45
N ALA A 93 9.15 -13.99 -4.10
CA ALA A 93 8.49 -15.28 -4.04
C ALA A 93 7.45 -15.35 -2.90
N GLU A 94 7.77 -14.84 -1.72
CA GLU A 94 6.85 -14.78 -0.58
C GLU A 94 5.65 -13.87 -0.85
N VAL A 95 5.90 -12.69 -1.44
CA VAL A 95 4.82 -11.78 -1.84
C VAL A 95 3.88 -12.46 -2.84
N ARG A 96 4.42 -13.17 -3.83
CA ARG A 96 3.61 -13.95 -4.80
C ARG A 96 2.83 -15.08 -4.12
N ALA A 97 3.45 -15.79 -3.19
CA ALA A 97 2.81 -16.88 -2.46
C ALA A 97 1.66 -16.37 -1.57
N ALA A 98 1.86 -15.26 -0.86
CA ALA A 98 0.85 -14.58 -0.06
C ALA A 98 -0.32 -14.11 -0.93
N LYS A 99 -0.04 -13.42 -2.05
CA LYS A 99 -1.08 -13.02 -3.02
C LYS A 99 -1.85 -14.21 -3.59
N GLY A 100 -1.16 -15.31 -3.88
CA GLY A 100 -1.79 -16.55 -4.34
C GLY A 100 -2.74 -17.16 -3.30
N ALA A 101 -2.34 -17.14 -2.02
CA ALA A 101 -3.19 -17.60 -0.92
C ALA A 101 -4.42 -16.71 -0.74
N ALA A 102 -4.24 -15.38 -0.74
CA ALA A 102 -5.32 -14.42 -0.67
C ALA A 102 -6.33 -14.58 -1.82
N ARG A 103 -5.87 -14.78 -3.06
CA ARG A 103 -6.77 -15.03 -4.21
C ARG A 103 -7.63 -16.28 -4.01
N ARG A 104 -7.03 -17.39 -3.56
CA ARG A 104 -7.76 -18.64 -3.27
C ARG A 104 -8.80 -18.45 -2.18
N PHE A 105 -8.45 -17.70 -1.14
CA PHE A 105 -9.37 -17.32 -0.08
C PHE A 105 -10.54 -16.48 -0.61
N LEU A 106 -10.24 -15.39 -1.33
CA LEU A 106 -11.25 -14.47 -1.86
C LEU A 106 -12.26 -15.16 -2.78
N THR A 107 -11.83 -16.13 -3.60
CA THR A 107 -12.77 -16.90 -4.43
C THR A 107 -13.85 -17.60 -3.59
N GLY A 108 -13.46 -18.21 -2.47
CA GLY A 108 -14.40 -18.88 -1.57
C GLY A 108 -15.17 -17.89 -0.69
N TYR A 109 -14.47 -16.90 -0.15
CA TYR A 109 -15.04 -15.87 0.74
C TYR A 109 -16.11 -15.06 0.03
N LEU A 110 -15.88 -14.61 -1.21
CA LEU A 110 -16.86 -13.85 -2.00
C LEU A 110 -18.07 -14.71 -2.42
N ALA A 111 -17.89 -16.02 -2.63
CA ALA A 111 -19.04 -16.90 -2.83
C ALA A 111 -19.86 -17.03 -1.52
N PHE A 112 -19.18 -17.17 -0.38
CA PHE A 112 -19.81 -17.27 0.94
C PHE A 112 -20.53 -15.98 1.35
N SER A 113 -19.90 -14.80 1.23
CA SER A 113 -20.48 -13.51 1.64
C SER A 113 -21.72 -13.13 0.83
N TYR A 114 -21.87 -13.67 -0.38
CA TYR A 114 -23.05 -13.52 -1.22
C TYR A 114 -24.00 -14.73 -1.15
N GLY A 115 -23.85 -15.62 -0.17
CA GLY A 115 -24.78 -16.72 0.09
C GLY A 115 -24.74 -17.85 -0.94
N ARG A 116 -23.67 -17.98 -1.72
CA ARG A 116 -23.46 -19.01 -2.75
C ARG A 116 -22.45 -20.09 -2.35
N GLY A 117 -21.91 -20.02 -1.14
CA GLY A 117 -20.89 -20.95 -0.65
C GLY A 117 -21.03 -21.23 0.85
N ARG A 118 -20.21 -22.15 1.35
CA ARG A 118 -20.14 -22.51 2.78
C ARG A 118 -18.78 -22.13 3.33
N ALA A 119 -18.72 -21.63 4.57
CA ALA A 119 -17.48 -21.24 5.23
C ALA A 119 -16.40 -22.35 5.22
N ARG A 120 -16.81 -23.61 5.45
CA ARG A 120 -15.91 -24.77 5.44
C ARG A 120 -15.20 -25.00 4.09
N ALA A 121 -15.85 -24.64 2.99
CA ALA A 121 -15.33 -24.81 1.62
C ALA A 121 -14.33 -23.71 1.22
N ILE A 122 -14.17 -22.65 2.02
CA ILE A 122 -13.23 -21.57 1.74
C ILE A 122 -11.80 -22.12 1.85
N ARG A 123 -11.05 -22.06 0.74
CA ARG A 123 -9.65 -22.50 0.69
C ARG A 123 -8.73 -21.39 1.18
N GLY A 124 -7.61 -21.72 1.80
CA GLY A 124 -6.64 -20.70 2.24
C GLY A 124 -7.07 -19.87 3.46
N ALA A 125 -8.19 -20.18 4.11
CA ALA A 125 -8.55 -19.65 5.41
C ALA A 125 -7.94 -20.49 6.54
N ALA A 126 -7.46 -19.85 7.60
CA ALA A 126 -7.05 -20.50 8.83
C ALA A 126 -8.25 -21.19 9.52
N PRO A 127 -8.03 -22.28 10.30
CA PRO A 127 -9.12 -22.99 10.98
C PRO A 127 -9.96 -22.10 11.90
N ALA A 128 -9.33 -21.18 12.65
CA ALA A 128 -10.03 -20.23 13.52
C ALA A 128 -10.98 -19.33 12.70
N LEU A 129 -10.48 -18.71 11.63
CA LEU A 129 -11.32 -17.89 10.74
C LEU A 129 -12.49 -18.67 10.14
N LYS A 130 -12.28 -19.94 9.76
CA LYS A 130 -13.39 -20.79 9.27
C LYS A 130 -14.43 -21.05 10.34
N HIS A 131 -14.01 -21.23 11.59
CA HIS A 131 -14.91 -21.39 12.71
C HIS A 131 -15.77 -20.14 12.88
N ASP A 132 -15.15 -18.97 12.92
CA ASP A 132 -15.84 -17.68 13.10
C ASP A 132 -16.86 -17.41 11.99
N LEU A 133 -16.46 -17.61 10.73
CA LEU A 133 -17.36 -17.50 9.57
C LEU A 133 -18.52 -18.52 9.62
N THR A 134 -18.31 -19.69 10.23
CA THR A 134 -19.39 -20.69 10.39
C THR A 134 -20.39 -20.27 11.46
N GLN A 135 -19.94 -19.61 12.53
CA GLN A 135 -20.81 -19.13 13.60
C GLN A 135 -21.68 -17.94 13.15
N GLN A 136 -21.20 -17.16 12.18
CA GLN A 136 -21.87 -15.96 11.70
C GLN A 136 -22.14 -16.03 10.19
N PRO A 137 -23.04 -16.92 9.73
CA PRO A 137 -23.37 -17.02 8.32
C PRO A 137 -24.12 -15.75 7.84
N PRO A 138 -23.80 -15.22 6.64
CA PRO A 138 -24.41 -14.01 6.13
C PRO A 138 -25.87 -14.26 5.73
N ARG A 139 -26.78 -13.39 6.20
CA ARG A 139 -28.18 -13.38 5.77
C ARG A 139 -28.32 -12.54 4.51
N VAL A 140 -28.19 -13.17 3.35
CA VAL A 140 -28.14 -12.46 2.05
C VAL A 140 -29.48 -12.51 1.32
N PRO A 141 -30.14 -11.35 1.04
CA PRO A 141 -31.34 -11.28 0.21
C PRO A 141 -31.11 -11.75 -1.22
N ARG A 142 -32.13 -12.28 -1.90
CA ARG A 142 -32.02 -12.84 -3.27
C ARG A 142 -31.39 -11.86 -4.27
N ARG A 143 -31.76 -10.58 -4.22
CA ARG A 143 -31.19 -9.52 -5.07
C ARG A 143 -29.68 -9.41 -4.91
N ILE A 144 -29.18 -9.51 -3.67
CA ILE A 144 -27.74 -9.43 -3.39
C ILE A 144 -27.04 -10.70 -3.88
N ARG A 145 -27.66 -11.87 -3.72
CA ARG A 145 -27.11 -13.15 -4.21
C ARG A 145 -26.89 -13.19 -5.73
N ALA A 146 -27.54 -12.32 -6.50
CA ALA A 146 -27.38 -12.22 -7.94
C ALA A 146 -26.13 -11.44 -8.37
N HIS A 147 -25.50 -10.66 -7.48
CA HIS A 147 -24.27 -9.94 -7.81
C HIS A 147 -23.10 -10.87 -8.10
N HIS A 148 -22.17 -10.43 -8.94
CA HIS A 148 -21.00 -11.22 -9.35
C HIS A 148 -19.70 -10.56 -8.87
N PRO A 149 -19.36 -10.67 -7.56
CA PRO A 149 -18.16 -10.09 -6.98
C PRO A 149 -16.90 -10.65 -7.63
N ARG A 150 -16.02 -9.75 -8.03
CA ARG A 150 -14.72 -10.04 -8.63
C ARG A 150 -13.65 -9.16 -8.00
N VAL A 151 -12.51 -9.78 -7.70
CA VAL A 151 -11.31 -9.06 -7.27
C VAL A 151 -10.73 -8.34 -8.48
N ARG A 152 -10.71 -7.01 -8.44
CA ARG A 152 -10.09 -6.16 -9.48
C ARG A 152 -8.61 -5.95 -9.23
N LEU A 153 -8.25 -5.75 -7.97
CA LEU A 153 -6.88 -5.48 -7.57
C LEU A 153 -6.56 -6.18 -6.24
N LEU A 154 -5.31 -6.58 -6.08
CA LEU A 154 -4.79 -7.11 -4.83
C LEU A 154 -3.42 -6.47 -4.56
N GLN A 155 -3.38 -5.57 -3.59
CA GLN A 155 -2.19 -4.86 -3.14
C GLN A 155 -1.63 -5.51 -1.88
N SER A 156 -0.31 -5.48 -1.76
CA SER A 156 0.42 -5.92 -0.57
C SER A 156 0.88 -4.67 0.17
N ASN A 157 0.43 -4.51 1.41
CA ASN A 157 0.74 -3.34 2.23
C ASN A 157 1.93 -3.63 3.16
N GLY A 158 2.15 -4.89 3.49
CA GLY A 158 3.31 -5.39 4.21
C GLY A 158 3.40 -6.90 4.05
N VAL A 159 4.59 -7.41 3.80
CA VAL A 159 4.87 -8.85 3.78
C VAL A 159 6.20 -9.03 4.47
N ASP A 160 6.23 -9.89 5.48
CA ASP A 160 7.43 -10.38 6.12
C ASP A 160 7.46 -11.92 6.03
N ALA A 161 8.44 -12.56 6.68
CA ALA A 161 8.61 -14.02 6.61
C ALA A 161 7.45 -14.82 7.23
N ARG A 162 6.65 -14.22 8.11
CA ARG A 162 5.62 -14.87 8.95
C ARG A 162 4.22 -14.30 8.76
N ALA A 163 4.10 -13.01 8.47
CA ALA A 163 2.85 -12.29 8.35
C ALA A 163 2.78 -11.47 7.06
N ALA A 164 1.56 -11.25 6.58
CA ALA A 164 1.32 -10.36 5.44
C ALA A 164 -0.03 -9.66 5.59
N THR A 165 -0.06 -8.39 5.21
CA THR A 165 -1.27 -7.58 5.12
C THR A 165 -1.53 -7.21 3.67
N LEU A 166 -2.70 -7.57 3.17
CA LEU A 166 -3.10 -7.34 1.78
C LEU A 166 -4.43 -6.57 1.73
N THR A 167 -4.58 -5.68 0.76
CA THR A 167 -5.85 -5.03 0.46
C THR A 167 -6.36 -5.50 -0.89
N ALA A 168 -7.59 -6.01 -0.92
CA ALA A 168 -8.27 -6.39 -2.15
C ALA A 168 -9.29 -5.31 -2.53
N LEU A 169 -9.27 -4.88 -3.79
CA LEU A 169 -10.34 -4.07 -4.38
C LEU A 169 -11.32 -5.01 -5.07
N VAL A 170 -12.57 -5.01 -4.64
CA VAL A 170 -13.62 -5.90 -5.14
C VAL A 170 -14.72 -5.09 -5.79
N ALA A 171 -15.18 -5.54 -6.95
CA ALA A 171 -16.36 -5.00 -7.62
C ALA A 171 -17.44 -6.07 -7.74
N ASP A 172 -18.68 -5.75 -7.42
CA ASP A 172 -19.82 -6.68 -7.40
C ASP A 172 -20.91 -6.38 -8.45
N GLY A 173 -20.69 -5.33 -9.24
CA GLY A 173 -21.61 -4.82 -10.25
C GLY A 173 -22.48 -3.66 -9.75
N SER A 174 -22.55 -3.44 -8.44
CA SER A 174 -23.25 -2.30 -7.82
C SER A 174 -22.31 -1.27 -7.22
N GLY A 175 -21.09 -1.67 -6.88
CA GLY A 175 -20.07 -0.77 -6.40
C GLY A 175 -18.69 -1.39 -6.40
N VAL A 176 -17.76 -0.64 -5.84
CA VAL A 176 -16.38 -1.07 -5.58
C VAL A 176 -16.08 -0.82 -4.12
N TYR A 177 -15.54 -1.82 -3.43
CA TYR A 177 -15.16 -1.73 -2.02
C TYR A 177 -13.82 -2.43 -1.77
N THR A 178 -13.20 -2.13 -0.64
CA THR A 178 -11.95 -2.73 -0.21
C THR A 178 -12.17 -3.82 0.83
N LEU A 179 -11.32 -4.85 0.81
CA LEU A 179 -11.21 -5.83 1.89
C LEU A 179 -9.78 -5.82 2.40
N ALA A 180 -9.58 -5.59 3.69
CA ALA A 180 -8.30 -5.81 4.35
C ALA A 180 -8.18 -7.29 4.73
N LEU A 181 -7.03 -7.88 4.46
CA LEU A 181 -6.72 -9.28 4.69
C LEU A 181 -5.46 -9.40 5.53
N GLU A 182 -5.56 -10.17 6.60
CA GLU A 182 -4.44 -10.58 7.41
C GLU A 182 -4.06 -12.01 7.08
N LEU A 183 -2.78 -12.26 6.84
CA LEU A 183 -2.26 -13.58 6.55
C LEU A 183 -1.15 -13.93 7.51
N ALA A 184 -1.11 -15.20 7.89
CA ALA A 184 -0.02 -15.79 8.64
C ALA A 184 0.52 -17.04 7.91
N ARG A 185 1.77 -17.36 8.17
CA ARG A 185 2.42 -18.58 7.70
C ARG A 185 2.08 -19.71 8.66
N ALA A 186 1.34 -20.71 8.15
CA ALA A 186 1.03 -21.91 8.91
C ALA A 186 2.29 -22.77 9.13
N ALA A 187 2.23 -23.71 10.09
CA ALA A 187 3.33 -24.61 10.43
C ALA A 187 3.92 -25.38 9.22
N GLY A 188 3.14 -25.60 8.16
CA GLY A 188 3.60 -26.21 6.89
C GLY A 188 4.17 -25.22 5.88
N GLY A 189 4.57 -24.02 6.29
CA GLY A 189 5.14 -22.98 5.43
C GLY A 189 4.15 -22.31 4.46
N ARG A 190 2.87 -22.71 4.48
CA ARG A 190 1.82 -22.18 3.60
C ARG A 190 1.20 -20.92 4.20
N TRP A 191 0.98 -19.92 3.35
CA TRP A 191 0.20 -18.74 3.70
C TRP A 191 -1.29 -19.08 3.86
N THR A 192 -1.89 -18.61 4.94
CA THR A 192 -3.33 -18.70 5.22
C THR A 192 -3.84 -17.37 5.73
N VAL A 193 -5.05 -17.00 5.31
CA VAL A 193 -5.77 -15.82 5.80
C VAL A 193 -6.29 -16.09 7.21
N THR A 194 -5.92 -15.24 8.15
CA THR A 194 -6.32 -15.29 9.56
C THR A 194 -7.43 -14.31 9.88
N GLY A 195 -7.52 -13.22 9.13
CA GLY A 195 -8.52 -12.16 9.33
C GLY A 195 -8.98 -11.54 8.01
N VAL A 196 -10.21 -11.04 8.01
CA VAL A 196 -10.78 -10.26 6.91
C VAL A 196 -11.66 -9.15 7.48
N GLU A 197 -11.48 -7.93 6.98
CA GLU A 197 -12.26 -6.75 7.36
C GLU A 197 -12.72 -6.01 6.09
N SER A 198 -13.92 -5.44 6.12
CA SER A 198 -14.59 -4.79 4.98
C SER A 198 -15.02 -3.37 5.30
#